data_AF-A0A5B9G8W1-F1
#
_entry.id   AF-A0A5B9G8W1-F1
#
_cell.length_a   1.000
_cell.length_b   1.000
_cell.length_c   1.000
_cell.angle_alpha   90.00
_cell.angle_beta   90.00
_cell.angle_gamma   90.00
#
_symmetry.space_group_name_H-M   'P 1'
#
loop_
_entity.id
_entity.type
_entity.pdbx_description
1 polymer ?
#
loop_
_entity_poly.entity_id
_entity_poly.type
_entity_poly.pdbx_seq_one_letter_code
_entity_poly.pdbx_strand_id
1 'polypeptide(L)'
;MSIEQAQRSAPPVRMQLGTAPGQPSLRSPSLAAPADAPPRKRELMSGAAVLPELAEAPVAERKWWKHPAFIVSIITTFLALVTAIVLLIVGIVTDDTARVSGLDLDLGTGNAQLSWDGPDVPYSLYAVAGSGDVTDLSQPFVKGREAWLPVGLGQYDEETCFVVRPASIADDVSLSADTLASQGAQSACVANARE
;
A
#
# COMPACT_ATOMS: atom_id res chain seq x y z
N MET A 1 -37.95 -49.50 -82.43
CA MET A 1 -38.11 -48.38 -81.48
C MET A 1 -36.84 -48.30 -80.65
N SER A 2 -36.23 -47.12 -80.64
CA SER A 2 -35.08 -46.63 -79.86
C SER A 2 -35.26 -46.89 -78.33
N ILE A 3 -34.30 -46.81 -77.40
CA ILE A 3 -33.22 -45.86 -77.09
C ILE A 3 -32.27 -46.63 -76.11
N GLU A 4 -30.98 -46.81 -76.40
CA GLU A 4 -29.84 -46.10 -75.76
C GLU A 4 -29.87 -46.01 -74.22
N GLN A 5 -28.91 -46.63 -73.52
CA GLN A 5 -28.13 -45.94 -72.46
C GLN A 5 -27.02 -46.83 -71.88
N ALA A 6 -25.79 -46.42 -72.18
CA ALA A 6 -24.58 -46.83 -71.49
C ALA A 6 -24.50 -46.14 -70.12
N GLN A 7 -24.32 -46.91 -69.05
CA GLN A 7 -23.82 -46.39 -67.78
C GLN A 7 -22.40 -46.90 -67.55
N ARG A 8 -21.44 -46.07 -67.96
CA ARG A 8 -20.04 -46.14 -67.54
C ARG A 8 -19.96 -45.73 -66.07
N SER A 9 -19.50 -46.64 -65.21
CA SER A 9 -19.12 -46.33 -63.84
C SER A 9 -17.87 -45.43 -63.83
N ALA A 10 -18.02 -44.18 -63.41
CA ALA A 10 -16.93 -43.23 -63.25
C ALA A 10 -16.08 -43.55 -62.00
N PRO A 11 -14.76 -43.28 -62.00
CA PRO A 11 -13.89 -43.50 -60.85
C PRO A 11 -14.12 -42.47 -59.73
N PRO A 12 -13.80 -42.81 -58.47
CA PRO A 12 -14.03 -41.92 -57.33
C PRO A 12 -13.14 -40.67 -57.37
N VAL A 13 -13.76 -39.51 -57.20
CA VAL A 13 -13.09 -38.21 -57.06
C VAL A 13 -12.43 -38.13 -55.68
N ARG A 14 -11.11 -37.95 -55.62
CA ARG A 14 -10.38 -37.69 -54.36
C ARG A 14 -10.42 -36.20 -54.04
N MET A 15 -11.07 -35.84 -52.95
CA MET A 15 -11.11 -34.47 -52.42
C MET A 15 -9.76 -34.13 -51.76
N GLN A 16 -9.08 -33.10 -52.25
CA GLN A 16 -7.77 -32.69 -51.76
C GLN A 16 -7.93 -31.61 -50.68
N LEU A 17 -7.73 -31.98 -49.42
CA LEU A 17 -7.82 -31.08 -48.26
C LEU A 17 -6.43 -30.50 -47.92
N GLY A 18 -6.40 -29.23 -47.46
CA GLY A 18 -5.19 -28.62 -46.88
C GLY A 18 -4.23 -27.93 -47.86
N THR A 19 -4.69 -27.50 -49.04
CA THR A 19 -3.86 -26.79 -50.05
C THR A 19 -4.20 -25.30 -50.23
N ALA A 20 -5.15 -24.77 -49.45
CA ALA A 20 -5.48 -23.35 -49.50
C ALA A 20 -4.49 -22.51 -48.67
N PRO A 21 -4.12 -21.30 -49.12
CA PRO A 21 -3.25 -20.40 -48.36
C PRO A 21 -3.86 -20.12 -46.97
N GLY A 22 -3.11 -20.44 -45.90
CA GLY A 22 -3.56 -20.27 -44.51
C GLY A 22 -4.10 -21.52 -43.81
N GLN A 23 -4.17 -22.69 -44.48
CA GLN A 23 -4.47 -23.97 -43.81
C GLN A 23 -3.21 -24.78 -43.47
N PRO A 24 -3.17 -25.46 -42.31
CA PRO A 24 -2.08 -26.37 -41.97
C PRO A 24 -2.06 -27.56 -42.94
N SER A 25 -0.92 -27.79 -43.60
CA SER A 25 -0.80 -28.84 -44.61
C SER A 25 -0.74 -30.23 -43.96
N LEU A 26 -1.63 -31.14 -44.35
CA LEU A 26 -1.65 -32.53 -43.86
C LEU A 26 -0.67 -33.45 -44.61
N ARG A 27 0.20 -32.91 -45.49
CA ARG A 27 1.27 -33.69 -46.11
C ARG A 27 2.38 -33.93 -45.09
N SER A 28 2.36 -35.11 -44.49
CA SER A 28 3.50 -35.62 -43.73
C SER A 28 4.74 -35.66 -44.64
N PRO A 29 5.90 -35.10 -44.23
CA PRO A 29 7.11 -35.05 -45.06
C PRO A 29 7.72 -36.43 -45.38
N SER A 30 7.17 -37.51 -44.82
CA SER A 30 7.57 -38.90 -45.14
C SER A 30 6.98 -39.45 -46.45
N LEU A 31 6.26 -38.64 -47.23
CA LEU A 31 5.64 -39.03 -48.51
C LEU A 31 6.39 -38.48 -49.75
N ALA A 32 7.60 -37.94 -49.59
CA ALA A 32 8.49 -37.61 -50.70
C ALA A 32 9.29 -38.83 -51.20
N ALA A 33 8.65 -40.00 -51.26
CA ALA A 33 9.22 -41.20 -51.88
C ALA A 33 8.73 -41.29 -53.33
N PRO A 34 9.60 -41.64 -54.30
CA PRO A 34 9.23 -41.77 -55.71
C PRO A 34 8.10 -42.79 -55.91
N ALA A 35 7.25 -42.53 -56.90
CA ALA A 35 5.92 -43.13 -57.09
C ALA A 35 5.85 -44.64 -57.39
N ASP A 36 6.95 -45.39 -57.26
CA ASP A 36 7.05 -46.82 -57.63
C ASP A 36 7.46 -47.78 -56.50
N ALA A 37 7.31 -47.36 -55.23
CA ALA A 37 7.55 -48.27 -54.10
C ALA A 37 6.26 -49.07 -53.73
N PRO A 38 6.31 -50.41 -53.63
CA PRO A 38 5.13 -51.22 -53.25
C PRO A 38 4.66 -50.87 -51.83
N PRO A 39 3.34 -50.90 -51.55
CA PRO A 39 2.78 -50.46 -50.29
C PRO A 39 3.21 -51.41 -49.16
N ARG A 40 4.10 -50.94 -48.28
CA ARG A 40 4.36 -51.63 -47.01
C ARG A 40 3.12 -51.49 -46.13
N LYS A 41 2.32 -52.55 -46.05
CA LYS A 41 1.29 -52.70 -45.02
C LYS A 41 2.01 -52.65 -43.68
N ARG A 42 1.86 -51.55 -42.94
CA ARG A 42 2.32 -51.45 -41.56
C ARG A 42 1.38 -52.30 -40.72
N GLU A 43 1.87 -53.45 -40.28
CA GLU A 43 1.12 -54.34 -39.40
C GLU A 43 0.80 -53.60 -38.11
N LEU A 44 -0.49 -53.38 -37.85
CA LEU A 44 -0.98 -52.97 -36.54
C LEU A 44 -0.86 -54.19 -35.64
N MET A 45 0.32 -54.37 -35.05
CA MET A 45 0.58 -55.41 -34.08
C MET A 45 -0.24 -55.10 -32.82
N SER A 46 -1.44 -55.68 -32.74
CA SER A 46 -2.24 -55.80 -31.53
C SER A 46 -1.60 -56.87 -30.66
N GLY A 47 -0.52 -56.49 -29.98
CA GLY A 47 0.09 -57.25 -28.92
C GLY A 47 -0.11 -56.48 -27.62
N ALA A 48 -0.87 -57.06 -26.70
CA ALA A 48 -0.97 -56.59 -25.32
C ALA A 48 0.42 -56.64 -24.65
N ALA A 49 1.20 -55.58 -24.85
CA ALA A 49 2.40 -55.32 -24.08
C ALA A 49 2.00 -54.31 -23.01
N VAL A 50 1.86 -54.83 -21.80
CA VAL A 50 1.75 -54.08 -20.55
C VAL A 50 2.76 -52.92 -20.62
N LEU A 51 2.25 -51.69 -20.59
CA LEU A 51 3.08 -50.48 -20.53
C LEU A 51 3.94 -50.61 -19.26
N PRO A 52 5.28 -50.54 -19.36
CA PRO A 52 6.11 -50.34 -18.19
C PRO A 52 5.58 -49.10 -17.48
N GLU A 53 5.37 -49.18 -16.16
CA GLU A 53 5.08 -48.04 -15.28
C GLU A 53 5.81 -46.80 -15.83
N LEU A 54 5.06 -45.78 -16.24
CA LEU A 54 5.67 -44.49 -16.58
C LEU A 54 6.41 -44.05 -15.31
N ALA A 55 7.72 -44.25 -15.30
CA ALA A 55 8.58 -43.62 -14.30
C ALA A 55 8.27 -42.13 -14.39
N GLU A 56 7.61 -41.62 -13.34
CA GLU A 56 7.25 -40.22 -13.15
C GLU A 56 8.41 -39.36 -13.66
N ALA A 57 8.18 -38.59 -14.72
CA ALA A 57 9.21 -37.72 -15.27
C ALA A 57 9.66 -36.81 -14.13
N PRO A 58 10.95 -36.80 -13.74
CA PRO A 58 11.40 -36.03 -12.60
C PRO A 58 11.02 -34.57 -12.86
N VAL A 59 10.15 -34.03 -12.01
CA VAL A 59 9.76 -32.62 -12.06
C VAL A 59 11.05 -31.85 -11.82
N ALA A 60 11.67 -31.38 -12.91
CA ALA A 60 12.88 -30.58 -12.80
C ALA A 60 12.51 -29.37 -11.96
N GLU A 61 13.08 -29.27 -10.75
CA GLU A 61 12.91 -28.12 -9.87
C GLU A 61 13.34 -26.88 -10.65
N ARG A 62 12.36 -26.15 -11.19
CA ARG A 62 12.62 -24.88 -11.85
C ARG A 62 13.12 -23.95 -10.76
N LYS A 63 14.42 -23.66 -10.75
CA LYS A 63 15.06 -22.75 -9.80
C LYS A 63 14.40 -21.37 -9.91
N TRP A 64 13.51 -21.05 -8.98
CA TRP A 64 12.74 -19.80 -8.89
C TRP A 64 13.64 -18.55 -8.87
N TRP A 65 14.90 -18.71 -8.43
CA TRP A 65 15.92 -17.67 -8.38
C TRP A 65 16.42 -17.16 -9.75
N LYS A 66 16.13 -17.88 -10.85
CA LYS A 66 16.50 -17.43 -12.20
C LYS A 66 15.43 -16.57 -12.87
N HIS A 67 14.26 -16.41 -12.25
CA HIS A 67 13.23 -15.53 -12.79
C HIS A 67 13.56 -14.07 -12.43
N PRO A 68 13.79 -13.19 -13.41
CA PRO A 68 14.14 -11.79 -13.15
C PRO A 68 13.06 -11.08 -12.32
N ALA A 69 11.79 -11.45 -12.49
CA ALA A 69 10.68 -10.95 -11.68
C ALA A 69 10.82 -11.27 -10.18
N PHE A 70 11.37 -12.44 -9.82
CA PHE A 70 11.57 -12.84 -8.43
C PHE A 70 12.65 -11.98 -7.75
N ILE A 71 13.74 -11.68 -8.47
CA ILE A 71 14.82 -10.82 -7.97
C ILE A 71 14.31 -9.40 -7.74
N VAL A 72 13.57 -8.84 -8.70
CA VAL A 72 12.99 -7.50 -8.57
C VAL A 72 12.04 -7.43 -7.38
N SER A 73 11.22 -8.45 -7.16
CA SER A 73 10.31 -8.52 -6.00
C SER A 73 11.05 -8.52 -4.66
N ILE A 74 12.13 -9.30 -4.54
CA ILE A 74 12.94 -9.32 -3.30
C ILE A 74 13.59 -7.96 -3.06
N ILE A 75 14.19 -7.35 -4.09
CA ILE A 75 14.88 -6.06 -3.97
C ILE A 75 13.89 -4.96 -3.58
N THR A 76 12.73 -4.90 -4.26
CA THR A 76 11.69 -3.90 -3.95
C THR A 76 11.12 -4.09 -2.55
N THR A 77 10.93 -5.33 -2.10
CA THR A 77 10.51 -5.61 -0.73
C THR A 77 11.54 -5.13 0.28
N PHE A 78 12.83 -5.40 0.05
CA PHE A 78 13.91 -4.91 0.89
C PHE A 78 13.97 -3.39 0.93
N LEU A 79 13.88 -2.72 -0.23
CA LEU A 79 13.84 -1.27 -0.31
C LEU A 79 12.65 -0.69 0.46
N ALA A 80 11.45 -1.26 0.31
CA ALA A 80 10.27 -0.82 1.06
C ALA A 80 10.49 -0.93 2.57
N LEU A 81 11.10 -2.03 3.03
CA LEU A 81 11.39 -2.26 4.43
C LEU A 81 12.44 -1.28 4.98
N VAL A 82 13.51 -1.03 4.22
CA VAL A 82 14.52 -0.02 4.56
C VAL A 82 13.90 1.37 4.61
N THR A 83 13.08 1.75 3.63
CA THR A 83 12.39 3.05 3.62
C THR A 83 11.47 3.20 4.83
N ALA A 84 10.71 2.15 5.19
CA ALA A 84 9.86 2.18 6.38
C ALA A 84 10.68 2.39 7.67
N ILE A 85 11.81 1.70 7.81
CA ILE A 85 12.72 1.87 8.96
C ILE A 85 13.29 3.28 8.99
N VAL A 86 13.75 3.81 7.85
CA VAL A 86 14.31 5.17 7.76
C VAL A 86 13.25 6.21 8.13
N LEU A 87 12.02 6.09 7.61
CA LEU A 87 10.92 7.00 7.97
C LEU A 87 10.59 6.94 9.46
N LEU A 88 10.63 5.75 10.07
CA LEU A 88 10.41 5.58 11.50
C LEU A 88 11.52 6.24 12.32
N ILE A 89 12.79 6.08 11.93
CA ILE A 89 13.93 6.74 12.58
C ILE A 89 13.84 8.25 12.42
N VAL A 90 13.51 8.75 11.22
CA VAL A 90 13.33 10.19 10.98
C VAL A 90 12.21 10.72 11.86
N GLY A 91 11.09 10.01 11.98
CA GLY A 91 10.01 10.40 12.91
C GLY A 91 10.50 10.55 14.34
N ILE A 92 11.20 9.55 14.87
CA ILE A 92 11.74 9.57 16.24
C ILE A 92 12.78 10.69 16.43
N VAL A 93 13.64 10.93 15.44
CA VAL A 93 14.73 11.92 15.55
C VAL A 93 14.24 13.35 15.32
N THR A 94 13.18 13.55 14.54
CA THR A 94 12.61 14.88 14.31
C THR A 94 11.63 15.32 15.40
N ASP A 95 11.14 14.39 16.24
CA ASP A 95 10.30 14.70 17.40
C ASP A 95 10.94 15.71 18.38
N ASP A 96 12.27 15.80 18.43
CA ASP A 96 13.02 16.79 19.27
C ASP A 96 12.85 18.26 18.83
N THR A 97 12.10 18.51 17.75
CA THR A 97 11.84 19.87 17.23
C THR A 97 10.40 20.33 17.39
N ALA A 98 9.53 19.55 18.03
CA ALA A 98 8.16 19.96 18.28
C ALA A 98 8.12 21.22 19.15
N ARG A 99 7.87 22.36 18.52
CA ARG A 99 7.74 23.66 19.17
C ARG A 99 6.38 24.23 18.83
N VAL A 100 5.70 24.69 19.87
CA VAL A 100 4.50 25.50 19.76
C VAL A 100 4.93 26.92 19.42
N SER A 101 4.22 27.55 18.50
CA SER A 101 4.39 28.95 18.13
C SER A 101 3.02 29.60 17.91
N GLY A 102 2.95 30.93 17.96
CA GLY A 102 1.73 31.65 17.60
C GLY A 102 0.51 31.25 18.43
N LEU A 103 0.69 31.01 19.74
CA LEU A 103 -0.43 30.70 20.62
C LEU A 103 -1.31 31.94 20.75
N ASP A 104 -2.54 31.81 20.27
CA ASP A 104 -3.56 32.85 20.27
C ASP A 104 -4.75 32.41 21.14
N LEU A 105 -5.33 33.38 21.84
CA LEU A 105 -6.46 33.19 22.76
C LEU A 105 -7.57 34.16 22.38
N ASP A 106 -8.67 33.63 21.86
CA ASP A 106 -9.89 34.38 21.56
C ASP A 106 -10.95 34.12 22.65
N LEU A 107 -11.36 35.20 23.32
CA LEU A 107 -12.36 35.18 24.38
C LEU A 107 -13.75 35.47 23.81
N GLY A 108 -14.39 34.43 23.26
CA GLY A 108 -15.77 34.50 22.80
C GLY A 108 -16.79 34.63 23.94
N THR A 109 -18.04 35.01 23.60
CA THR A 109 -19.15 35.22 24.55
C THR A 109 -19.66 33.95 25.25
N GLY A 110 -19.18 32.77 24.88
CA GLY A 110 -19.58 31.50 25.51
C GLY A 110 -18.46 30.45 25.60
N ASN A 111 -17.41 30.57 24.79
CA ASN A 111 -16.23 29.69 24.82
C ASN A 111 -14.98 30.54 24.62
N ALA A 112 -13.89 30.20 25.30
CA ALA A 112 -12.56 30.59 24.89
C ALA A 112 -12.04 29.61 23.84
N GLN A 113 -11.50 30.15 22.75
CA GLN A 113 -10.82 29.39 21.72
C GLN A 113 -9.31 29.66 21.86
N LEU A 114 -8.53 28.59 21.97
CA LEU A 114 -7.08 28.66 21.82
C LEU A 114 -6.70 28.05 20.49
N SER A 115 -5.78 28.69 19.78
CA SER A 115 -5.18 28.16 18.56
C SER A 115 -3.68 28.32 18.61
N TRP A 116 -2.94 27.38 18.02
CA TRP A 116 -1.49 27.45 17.96
C TRP A 116 -0.94 26.80 16.70
N ASP A 117 0.31 27.11 16.39
CA ASP A 117 1.06 26.50 15.31
C ASP A 117 2.11 25.53 15.84
N GLY A 118 2.43 24.54 15.02
CA GLY A 118 3.44 23.52 15.30
C GLY A 118 3.23 22.27 14.42
N PRO A 119 4.10 21.26 14.56
CA PRO A 119 3.99 20.01 13.80
C PRO A 119 2.75 19.19 14.18
N ASP A 120 2.40 18.21 13.34
CA ASP A 120 1.26 17.31 13.58
C ASP A 120 1.62 16.24 14.62
N VAL A 121 1.68 16.66 15.88
CA VAL A 121 1.95 15.82 17.06
C VAL A 121 0.87 16.04 18.12
N PRO A 122 0.69 15.10 19.07
CA PRO A 122 -0.20 15.32 20.20
C PRO A 122 0.28 16.48 21.08
N TYR A 123 -0.64 17.34 21.49
CA TYR A 123 -0.37 18.48 22.38
C TYR A 123 -1.03 18.30 23.74
N SER A 124 -0.38 18.82 24.78
CA SER A 124 -0.96 18.98 26.12
C SER A 124 -1.27 20.44 26.38
N LEU A 125 -2.43 20.69 27.00
CA LEU A 125 -2.89 22.00 27.41
C LEU A 125 -3.02 22.02 28.93
N TYR A 126 -2.44 23.03 29.55
CA TYR A 126 -2.53 23.28 30.99
C TYR A 126 -3.08 24.67 31.25
N ALA A 127 -3.89 24.80 32.31
CA ALA A 127 -4.25 26.09 32.88
C ALA A 127 -3.46 26.31 34.16
N VAL A 128 -2.80 27.46 34.26
CA VAL A 128 -2.08 27.91 35.44
C VAL A 128 -2.85 29.07 36.05
N ALA A 129 -3.43 28.86 37.23
CA ALA A 129 -4.17 29.90 37.96
C ALA A 129 -3.20 30.96 38.53
N GLY A 130 -3.73 32.13 38.91
CA GLY A 130 -2.94 33.18 39.57
C GLY A 130 -2.27 32.74 40.88
N SER A 131 -2.81 31.70 41.54
CA SER A 131 -2.20 31.04 42.70
C SER A 131 -0.97 30.18 42.38
N GLY A 132 -0.76 29.86 41.10
CA GLY A 132 0.24 28.90 40.64
C GLY A 132 -0.27 27.46 40.53
N ASP A 133 -1.55 27.21 40.85
CA ASP A 133 -2.15 25.89 40.69
C ASP A 133 -2.24 25.51 39.21
N VAL A 134 -1.79 24.29 38.88
CA VAL A 134 -1.78 23.78 37.51
C VAL A 134 -2.88 22.74 37.33
N THR A 135 -3.73 22.95 36.33
CA THR A 135 -4.79 22.02 35.93
C THR A 135 -4.53 21.50 34.53
N ASP A 136 -4.53 20.18 34.36
CA ASP A 136 -4.43 19.53 33.05
C ASP A 136 -5.79 19.56 32.32
N LEU A 137 -5.79 20.14 31.13
CA LEU A 137 -6.95 20.32 30.25
C LEU A 137 -6.80 19.57 28.91
N SER A 138 -5.79 18.71 28.79
CA SER A 138 -5.41 18.03 27.54
C SER A 138 -6.52 17.17 26.94
N GLN A 139 -7.07 16.21 27.70
CA GLN A 139 -7.95 15.17 27.16
C GLN A 139 -9.40 15.57 26.83
N PRO A 140 -10.04 16.56 27.50
CA PRO A 140 -11.39 16.96 27.13
C PRO A 140 -11.47 18.03 26.02
N PHE A 141 -10.44 18.87 25.85
CA PHE A 141 -10.60 20.13 25.10
C PHE A 141 -9.69 20.28 23.88
N VAL A 142 -8.57 19.56 23.80
CA VAL A 142 -7.62 19.68 22.68
C VAL A 142 -8.09 18.87 21.48
N LYS A 143 -8.19 19.52 20.32
CA LYS A 143 -8.50 18.90 19.02
C LYS A 143 -7.50 19.38 17.97
N GLY A 144 -6.47 18.57 17.74
CA GLY A 144 -5.38 18.93 16.84
C GLY A 144 -4.58 20.10 17.38
N ARG A 145 -4.71 21.27 16.74
CA ARG A 145 -3.97 22.51 17.06
C ARG A 145 -4.86 23.61 17.65
N GLU A 146 -6.04 23.23 18.10
CA GLU A 146 -7.00 24.14 18.71
C GLU A 146 -7.57 23.52 19.99
N ALA A 147 -7.97 24.37 20.93
CA ALA A 147 -8.72 23.97 22.10
C ALA A 147 -9.93 24.89 22.32
N TRP A 148 -11.03 24.29 22.75
CA TRP A 148 -12.29 25.00 22.96
C TRP A 148 -12.74 24.80 24.41
N LEU A 149 -12.71 25.87 25.19
CA LEU A 149 -13.02 25.83 26.62
C LEU A 149 -14.34 26.57 26.89
N PRO A 150 -15.38 25.86 27.35
CA PRO A 150 -16.64 26.50 27.74
C PRO A 150 -16.46 27.33 29.01
N VAL A 151 -16.93 28.58 28.97
CA VAL A 151 -16.88 29.50 30.14
C VAL A 151 -17.66 28.91 31.32
N GLY A 152 -18.77 28.21 31.06
CA GLY A 152 -19.67 27.67 32.07
C GLY A 152 -19.08 26.56 32.96
N LEU A 153 -17.88 26.05 32.66
CA LEU A 153 -17.21 25.04 33.47
C LEU A 153 -16.30 25.64 34.56
N GLY A 154 -16.05 26.96 34.54
CA GLY A 154 -15.24 27.64 35.56
C GLY A 154 -13.78 27.18 35.61
N GLN A 155 -13.23 26.69 34.49
CA GLN A 155 -11.87 26.14 34.41
C GLN A 155 -10.77 27.20 34.31
N TYR A 156 -11.15 28.47 34.16
CA TYR A 156 -10.24 29.60 34.05
C TYR A 156 -10.94 30.87 34.54
N ASP A 157 -10.12 31.79 35.04
CA ASP A 157 -10.49 33.14 35.48
C ASP A 157 -9.65 34.19 34.75
N GLU A 158 -9.71 35.43 35.21
CA GLU A 158 -9.00 36.56 34.59
C GLU A 158 -7.48 36.51 34.80
N GLU A 159 -7.03 35.78 35.82
CA GLU A 159 -5.61 35.62 36.17
C GLU A 159 -5.00 34.34 35.59
N THR A 160 -5.80 33.54 34.89
CA THR A 160 -5.36 32.26 34.35
C THR A 160 -4.49 32.44 33.11
N CYS A 161 -3.38 31.71 33.08
CA CYS A 161 -2.52 31.57 31.91
C CYS A 161 -2.56 30.14 31.38
N PHE A 162 -2.81 29.99 30.10
CA PHE A 162 -2.78 28.71 29.42
C PHE A 162 -1.36 28.42 28.92
N VAL A 163 -0.92 27.18 29.08
CA VAL A 163 0.36 26.68 28.54
C VAL A 163 0.08 25.52 27.61
N VAL A 164 0.59 25.62 26.38
CA VAL A 164 0.52 24.54 25.40
C VAL A 164 1.92 24.03 25.12
N ARG A 165 2.10 22.72 25.14
CA ARG A 165 3.37 22.05 24.84
C ARG A 165 3.16 20.69 24.16
N PRO A 166 4.16 20.13 23.47
CA PRO A 166 4.08 18.76 22.95
C PRO A 166 3.82 17.76 24.09
N ALA A 167 2.95 16.77 23.85
CA ALA A 167 2.57 15.79 24.87
C ALA A 167 3.70 14.80 25.23
N SER A 168 4.77 14.75 24.44
CA SER A 168 5.99 14.00 24.76
C SER A 168 6.76 14.58 25.94
N ILE A 169 6.53 15.86 26.27
CA ILE A 169 7.19 16.56 27.38
C ILE A 169 6.42 16.34 28.68
N ALA A 170 7.04 15.61 29.61
CA ALA A 170 6.47 15.24 30.91
C ALA A 170 7.02 16.06 32.09
N ASP A 171 7.88 17.04 31.84
CA ASP A 171 8.46 17.90 32.88
C ASP A 171 7.40 18.77 33.58
N ASP A 172 7.76 19.39 34.70
CA ASP A 172 6.85 20.31 35.40
C ASP A 172 6.47 21.51 34.52
N VAL A 173 5.21 21.96 34.64
CA VAL A 173 4.69 23.12 33.91
C VAL A 173 5.10 24.40 34.64
N SER A 174 5.62 25.37 33.90
CA SER A 174 6.01 26.67 34.43
C SER A 174 5.74 27.77 33.41
N LEU A 175 5.49 28.99 33.89
CA LEU A 175 5.35 30.21 33.09
C LEU A 175 6.69 30.92 32.84
N SER A 176 7.81 30.43 33.39
CA SER A 176 9.13 31.00 33.15
C SER A 176 9.55 30.84 31.68
N ALA A 177 10.02 31.92 31.08
CA ALA A 177 10.39 31.95 29.67
C ALA A 177 11.45 30.89 29.29
N ASP A 178 12.43 30.65 30.16
CA ASP A 178 13.46 29.62 29.94
C ASP A 178 12.84 28.21 29.89
N THR A 179 11.90 27.92 30.80
CA THR A 179 11.23 26.63 30.85
C THR A 179 10.34 26.44 29.63
N LEU A 180 9.55 27.44 29.27
CA LEU A 180 8.71 27.40 28.07
C LEU A 180 9.56 27.17 26.80
N ALA A 181 10.67 27.89 26.66
CA ALA A 181 11.58 27.74 25.52
C ALA A 181 12.25 26.36 25.47
N SER A 182 12.63 25.81 26.63
CA SER A 182 13.23 24.47 26.73
C SER A 182 12.25 23.35 26.39
N GLN A 183 10.97 23.53 26.73
CA GLN A 183 9.90 22.55 26.50
C GLN A 183 9.20 22.73 25.15
N GLY A 184 9.64 23.68 24.32
CA GLY A 184 8.95 24.01 23.07
C GLY A 184 7.51 24.46 23.31
N ALA A 185 7.24 25.08 24.45
CA ALA A 185 5.93 25.51 24.89
C ALA A 185 5.67 27.00 24.60
N GLN A 186 4.41 27.39 24.61
CA GLN A 186 3.97 28.78 24.60
C GLN A 186 2.91 28.99 25.68
N SER A 187 2.79 30.24 26.13
CA SER A 187 1.78 30.63 27.11
C SER A 187 0.98 31.84 26.63
N ALA A 188 -0.33 31.83 26.91
CA ALA A 188 -1.23 32.96 26.67
C ALA A 188 -2.09 33.19 27.91
N CYS A 189 -2.14 34.43 28.40
CA CYS A 189 -2.89 34.78 29.61
C CYS A 189 -4.19 35.49 29.26
N VAL A 190 -5.26 35.16 30.00
CA VAL A 190 -6.59 35.73 29.79
C VAL A 190 -6.58 37.25 29.94
N ALA A 191 -5.79 37.77 30.89
CA ALA A 191 -5.61 39.20 31.08
C ALA A 191 -5.13 39.93 29.81
N ASN A 192 -4.22 39.31 29.03
CA ASN A 192 -3.62 39.93 27.85
C ASN A 192 -4.52 39.88 26.61
N ALA A 193 -5.47 38.94 26.55
CA ALA A 193 -6.38 38.78 25.42
C ALA A 193 -7.57 39.76 25.42
N ARG A 194 -7.66 40.63 26.44
CA ARG A 194 -8.73 41.62 26.60
C ARG A 194 -8.31 43.06 26.25
N GLU A 195 -7.02 43.29 26.04
CA GLU A 195 -6.47 44.59 25.63
C GLU A 195 -6.52 44.78 24.11
#